data_AF-A0A919BRF2-F1
#
_entry.id   AF-A0A919BRF2-F1
#
_cell.length_a   1.000
_cell.length_b   1.000
_cell.length_c   1.000
_cell.angle_alpha   90.00
_cell.angle_beta   90.00
_cell.angle_gamma   90.00
#
_symmetry.space_group_name_H-M   'P 1'
#
loop_
_entity.id
_entity.type
_entity.pdbx_description
1 polymer ?
#
loop_
_entity_poly.entity_id
_entity_poly.type
_entity_poly.pdbx_seq_one_letter_code
_entity_poly.pdbx_strand_id
1 'polypeptide(L)'
;MNRTATRNSPESSRPGLWARVGDRLIVGGATVGDEGRDGEIVALHHEDGTPPFDVCWSDTGRVTLVFPGPDARVQHFPRSARTAAPRR
;
A
#
# COMPACT_ATOMS: atom_id res chain seq x y z
N MET A 1 -3.54 -17.52 -26.65
CA MET A 1 -4.36 -17.70 -25.43
C MET A 1 -3.41 -17.79 -24.24
N ASN A 2 -3.16 -16.68 -23.52
CA ASN A 2 -2.13 -16.63 -22.46
C ASN A 2 -2.72 -16.10 -21.15
N ARG A 3 -3.29 -17.00 -20.34
CA ARG A 3 -3.44 -16.74 -18.90
C ARG A 3 -3.07 -18.00 -18.12
N THR A 4 -1.79 -18.33 -18.16
CA THR A 4 -1.15 -19.23 -17.19
C THR A 4 -1.07 -18.49 -15.85
N ALA A 5 -2.09 -18.67 -15.01
CA ALA A 5 -2.03 -18.33 -13.60
C ALA A 5 -1.10 -19.35 -12.90
N THR A 6 0.20 -19.12 -12.99
CA THR A 6 1.18 -19.81 -12.14
C THR A 6 1.12 -19.17 -10.75
N ARG A 7 0.57 -19.97 -9.83
CA ARG A 7 0.78 -20.00 -8.38
C ARG A 7 1.88 -19.05 -7.88
N ASN A 8 1.48 -18.00 -7.19
CA ASN A 8 2.37 -17.08 -6.47
C ASN A 8 3.12 -17.87 -5.39
N SER A 9 4.40 -18.17 -5.63
CA SER A 9 5.31 -18.87 -4.70
C SER A 9 5.78 -17.91 -3.60
N PRO A 10 5.66 -18.28 -2.30
CA PRO A 10 6.08 -17.44 -1.19
C PRO A 10 7.56 -17.66 -0.84
N GLU A 11 8.50 -17.05 -1.58
CA GLU A 11 9.91 -17.07 -1.21
C GLU A 11 10.68 -15.83 -1.70
N SER A 12 10.68 -14.79 -0.87
CA SER A 12 11.74 -13.76 -0.88
C SER A 12 11.49 -12.80 0.27
N SER A 13 12.06 -13.08 1.44
CA SER A 13 12.39 -12.06 2.45
C SER A 13 13.41 -11.07 1.86
N ARG A 14 12.92 -10.21 0.98
CA ARG A 14 13.49 -8.89 0.69
C ARG A 14 13.07 -7.98 1.85
N PRO A 15 13.80 -6.90 2.22
CA PRO A 15 13.40 -6.04 3.33
C PRO A 15 11.92 -5.71 3.18
N GLY A 16 11.11 -6.28 4.07
CA GLY A 16 9.68 -6.44 3.84
C GLY A 16 9.04 -5.07 3.73
N LEU A 17 8.23 -4.86 2.70
CA LEU A 17 7.37 -3.69 2.66
C LEU A 17 6.34 -3.87 3.78
N TRP A 18 6.60 -3.27 4.93
CA TRP A 18 5.70 -3.28 6.07
C TRP A 18 4.84 -2.02 6.07
N ALA A 19 3.56 -2.20 6.36
CA ALA A 19 2.59 -1.13 6.40
C ALA A 19 1.78 -1.15 7.69
N ARG A 20 1.16 -0.01 8.02
CA ARG A 20 0.20 0.13 9.10
C ARG A 20 -1.11 0.69 8.57
N VAL A 21 -2.19 0.42 9.29
CA VAL A 21 -3.50 1.04 9.00
C VAL A 21 -3.38 2.56 9.18
N GLY A 22 -3.84 3.31 8.19
CA GLY A 22 -3.72 4.76 8.07
C GLY A 22 -2.45 5.24 7.36
N ASP A 23 -1.54 4.35 6.96
CA ASP A 23 -0.47 4.70 6.03
C ASP A 23 -1.02 4.79 4.60
N ARG A 24 -0.28 5.47 3.71
CA ARG A 24 -0.66 5.54 2.29
C ARG A 24 0.21 4.63 1.46
N LEU A 25 -0.42 3.74 0.71
CA LEU A 25 0.23 2.92 -0.30
C LEU A 25 0.26 3.70 -1.61
N ILE A 26 1.45 3.77 -2.21
CA ILE A 26 1.66 4.30 -3.55
C ILE A 26 2.14 3.13 -4.41
N VAL A 27 1.32 2.74 -5.39
CA VAL A 27 1.63 1.69 -6.35
C VAL A 27 1.97 2.35 -7.67
N GLY A 28 3.23 2.28 -8.08
CA GLY A 28 3.62 2.65 -9.44
C GLY A 28 2.82 1.83 -10.44
N GLY A 29 2.30 2.48 -11.49
CA GLY A 29 1.56 1.77 -12.53
C GLY A 29 2.42 0.69 -13.18
N ALA A 30 1.78 -0.32 -13.78
CA ALA A 30 2.45 -1.52 -14.28
C ALA A 30 3.53 -1.24 -15.36
N THR A 31 3.54 -0.03 -15.92
CA THR A 31 4.49 0.46 -16.92
C THR A 31 5.07 1.80 -16.48
N VAL A 32 6.36 2.03 -16.74
CA VAL A 32 6.99 3.37 -16.63
C VAL A 32 6.18 4.38 -17.45
N GLY A 33 5.58 5.37 -16.76
CA GLY A 33 4.79 6.44 -17.36
C GLY A 33 3.28 6.38 -17.08
N ASP A 34 2.78 5.29 -16.49
CA ASP A 34 1.40 5.22 -16.00
C ASP A 34 1.30 6.01 -14.68
N GLU A 35 0.28 6.88 -14.56
CA GLU A 35 0.04 7.68 -13.37
C GLU A 35 -0.24 6.72 -12.20
N GLY A 36 0.80 6.43 -11.43
CA GLY A 36 0.73 5.48 -10.31
C GLY A 36 -0.46 5.80 -9.41
N ARG A 37 -1.07 4.76 -8.84
CA ARG A 37 -2.24 4.92 -7.98
C ARG A 37 -1.82 5.01 -6.54
N ASP A 38 -2.47 5.90 -5.80
CA ASP A 38 -2.32 5.99 -4.37
C ASP A 38 -3.63 5.66 -3.63
N GLY A 39 -3.49 5.11 -2.44
CA GLY A 39 -4.63 4.82 -1.57
C GLY A 39 -4.23 4.68 -0.11
N GLU A 40 -5.20 4.85 0.78
CA GLU A 40 -5.02 4.67 2.21
C GLU A 40 -5.14 3.19 2.58
N ILE A 41 -4.23 2.68 3.39
CA ILE A 41 -4.27 1.31 3.90
C ILE A 41 -5.28 1.28 5.04
N VAL A 42 -6.42 0.63 4.81
CA VAL A 42 -7.53 0.57 5.78
C VAL A 42 -7.51 -0.70 6.61
N ALA A 43 -6.91 -1.78 6.10
CA ALA A 43 -6.67 -3.00 6.88
C ALA A 43 -5.41 -3.72 6.40
N LEU A 44 -4.78 -4.45 7.33
CA LEU A 44 -3.70 -5.38 7.04
C LEU A 44 -4.23 -6.79 7.21
N HIS A 45 -3.86 -7.68 6.29
CA HIS A 45 -4.21 -9.09 6.43
C HIS A 45 -3.25 -9.82 7.37
N HIS A 46 -2.02 -9.33 7.48
CA HIS A 46 -0.99 -9.85 8.38
C HIS A 46 -0.66 -8.86 9.50
N GLU A 47 -0.52 -9.38 10.71
CA GLU A 47 -0.12 -8.62 11.90
C GLU A 47 1.30 -8.06 11.79
N ASP A 48 2.19 -8.75 11.07
CA ASP A 48 3.55 -8.30 10.77
C ASP A 48 3.59 -7.09 9.81
N GLY A 49 2.44 -6.71 9.23
CA GLY A 49 2.32 -5.67 8.23
C GLY A 49 2.85 -6.08 6.85
N THR A 50 2.99 -7.39 6.60
CA THR A 50 3.34 -7.93 5.29
C THR A 50 2.12 -7.95 4.35
N PRO A 51 2.34 -7.84 3.04
CA PRO A 51 1.25 -7.91 2.08
C PRO A 51 0.56 -9.28 2.12
N PRO A 52 -0.76 -9.36 1.85
CA PRO A 52 -1.58 -8.33 1.20
C PRO A 52 -2.20 -7.28 2.13
N PHE A 53 -2.59 -6.14 1.53
CA PHE A 53 -3.22 -5.01 2.22
C PHE A 53 -4.58 -4.66 1.61
N ASP A 54 -5.53 -4.24 2.44
CA ASP A 54 -6.76 -3.61 1.98
C ASP A 54 -6.52 -2.10 1.85
N VAL A 55 -6.64 -1.60 0.62
CA VAL A 55 -6.33 -0.21 0.27
C VAL A 55 -7.58 0.46 -0.27
N CYS A 56 -7.95 1.59 0.32
CA CYS A 56 -8.97 2.50 -0.19
C CYS A 56 -8.32 3.46 -1.20
N TRP A 57 -8.58 3.26 -2.48
CA TRP A 57 -8.00 4.09 -3.55
C TRP A 57 -8.55 5.52 -3.51
N SER A 58 -7.68 6.51 -3.59
CA SER A 58 -8.10 7.93 -3.62
C SER A 58 -8.85 8.30 -4.90
N ASP A 59 -8.56 7.61 -6.01
CA ASP A 59 -9.19 7.86 -7.33
C ASP A 59 -10.66 7.41 -7.38
N THR A 60 -10.94 6.19 -6.90
CA THR A 60 -12.28 5.59 -6.98
C THR A 60 -13.03 5.53 -5.66
N GLY A 61 -12.35 5.76 -4.53
CA GLY A 61 -12.87 5.55 -3.18
C GLY A 61 -13.17 4.09 -2.82
N ARG A 62 -12.72 3.12 -3.63
CA ARG A 62 -13.00 1.69 -3.41
C ARG A 62 -11.89 1.03 -2.62
N VAL A 63 -12.29 0.16 -1.70
CA VAL A 63 -11.38 -0.74 -0.97
C VAL A 63 -11.11 -1.97 -1.83
N THR A 64 -9.83 -2.28 -2.06
CA THR A 64 -9.43 -3.51 -2.74
C THR A 64 -8.22 -4.14 -2.07
N LEU A 65 -8.14 -5.47 -2.13
CA LEU A 65 -6.96 -6.22 -1.74
C LEU A 65 -5.82 -6.01 -2.75
N VAL A 66 -4.69 -5.50 -2.28
CA VAL A 66 -3.52 -5.17 -3.11
C VAL A 66 -2.33 -6.05 -2.73
N PHE A 67 -1.67 -6.58 -3.76
CA PHE A 67 -0.38 -7.25 -3.68
C PHE A 67 0.69 -6.31 -4.24
N PRO A 68 1.36 -5.50 -3.39
CA PRO A 68 2.39 -4.58 -3.84
C PRO A 68 3.52 -5.31 -4.56
N GLY A 69 3.90 -4.80 -5.73
CA GLY A 69 5.10 -5.19 -6.45
C GLY A 69 6.36 -4.51 -5.91
N PRO A 70 7.54 -4.74 -6.54
CA PRO A 70 8.81 -4.16 -6.11
C PRO A 70 8.84 -2.63 -6.19
N ASP A 71 8.01 -2.03 -7.04
CA ASP A 71 7.90 -0.58 -7.21
C ASP A 71 6.92 0.09 -6.23
N ALA A 72 6.21 -0.69 -5.41
CA ALA A 72 5.29 -0.17 -4.43
C ALA A 72 6.03 0.45 -3.24
N ARG A 73 5.53 1.59 -2.76
CA ARG A 73 6.09 2.30 -1.62
C ARG A 73 5.00 2.65 -0.63
N VAL A 74 5.28 2.45 0.65
CA VAL A 74 4.41 2.88 1.74
C VAL A 74 4.93 4.20 2.28
N GLN A 75 4.05 5.18 2.39
CA GLN A 75 4.33 6.46 3.02
C GLN A 75 3.71 6.46 4.41
N HIS A 76 4.58 6.34 5.41
CA HIS A 76 4.18 6.47 6.81
C HIS A 76 3.95 7.93 7.13
N PHE A 77 2.69 8.31 7.34
CA PHE A 77 2.41 9.63 7.89
C PHE A 77 2.65 9.55 9.39
N PRO A 78 3.62 10.30 9.95
CA PRO A 78 3.56 10.54 11.38
C PRO A 78 2.19 11.17 11.59
N ARG A 79 1.35 10.52 12.40
CA ARG A 79 0.06 11.06 12.84
C ARG A 79 0.40 12.46 13.31
N SER A 80 0.18 13.46 12.46
CA SER A 80 0.69 14.79 12.73
C SER A 80 0.09 15.13 14.06
N ALA A 81 0.99 15.25 15.05
CA ALA A 81 0.61 15.74 16.34
C ALA A 81 -0.19 16.99 15.99
N ARG A 82 -1.46 16.96 16.35
CA ARG A 82 -2.25 18.15 16.50
C ARG A 82 -1.59 18.92 17.64
N THR A 83 -0.39 19.42 17.40
CA THR A 83 0.25 20.47 18.16
C THR A 83 -0.60 21.67 17.85
N ALA A 84 -1.57 21.83 18.75
CA ALA A 84 -2.11 23.08 19.20
C ALA A 84 -1.53 24.30 18.47
N ALA A 85 -2.39 24.96 17.70
CA ALA A 85 -2.20 26.38 17.43
C ALA A 85 -1.98 27.12 18.77
N PRO A 86 -1.07 28.10 18.84
CA PRO A 86 -0.75 28.80 20.07
C PRO A 86 -1.99 29.57 20.54
N ARG A 87 -2.52 29.21 21.71
CA ARG A 87 -3.51 30.05 22.38
C ARG A 87 -2.75 31.19 23.07
N ARG A 88 -2.70 32.30 22.33
CA ARG A 88 -2.35 33.70 22.65
C ARG A 88 -2.01 34.04 24.10
#